data_AF-A0A423U8S3-F1
#
_entry.id   AF-A0A423U8S3-F1
#
_cell.length_a   1.000
_cell.length_b   1.000
_cell.length_c   1.000
_cell.angle_alpha   90.00
_cell.angle_beta   90.00
_cell.angle_gamma   90.00
#
_symmetry.space_group_name_H-M   'P 1'
#
loop_
_entity.id
_entity.type
_entity.pdbx_description
1 polymer ?
#
loop_
_entity_poly.entity_id
_entity_poly.type
_entity_poly.pdbx_seq_one_letter_code
_entity_poly.pdbx_strand_id
1 'polypeptide(L)'
;MGGSSGGLYSILLTTAASHLAPSPSEGVSPRARWAWALRKGVEAVGKYGGARAGDRTMLDALLPAVEALDTAGDALGLRALLQAMAAAADFGARRTAGMKA
;
A
#
# COMPACT_ATOMS: atom_id res chain seq x y z
N MET A 1 -3.83 -5.48 -18.84
CA MET A 1 -2.90 -5.95 -17.79
C MET A 1 -2.53 -7.39 -18.10
N GLY A 2 -1.32 -7.66 -18.59
CA GLY A 2 -0.85 -9.03 -18.90
C GLY A 2 0.35 -9.40 -18.02
N GLY A 3 0.43 -10.65 -17.57
CA GLY A 3 1.49 -11.14 -16.68
C GLY A 3 1.14 -11.11 -15.18
N SER A 4 2.08 -11.57 -14.35
CA SER A 4 1.91 -11.71 -12.89
C SER A 4 1.51 -10.40 -12.21
N SER A 5 2.11 -9.27 -12.62
CA SER A 5 1.79 -7.94 -12.09
C SER A 5 0.33 -7.54 -12.32
N GLY A 6 -0.29 -7.97 -13.43
CA GLY A 6 -1.71 -7.72 -13.68
C GLY A 6 -2.63 -8.35 -12.64
N GLY A 7 -2.34 -9.60 -12.27
CA GLY A 7 -3.05 -10.29 -11.20
C GLY A 7 -2.83 -9.64 -9.83
N LEU A 8 -1.58 -9.28 -9.51
CA LEU A 8 -1.24 -8.65 -8.24
C LEU A 8 -1.87 -7.26 -8.05
N TYR A 9 -1.90 -6.42 -9.08
CA TYR A 9 -2.60 -5.13 -9.02
C TYR A 9 -4.12 -5.30 -8.89
N SER A 10 -4.71 -6.32 -9.54
CA SER A 10 -6.12 -6.65 -9.36
C SER A 10 -6.41 -7.05 -7.91
N ILE A 11 -5.59 -7.94 -7.35
CA ILE A 11 -5.69 -8.37 -5.93
C ILE A 11 -5.59 -7.18 -4.98
N LEU A 12 -4.60 -6.30 -5.19
CA LEU A 12 -4.40 -5.09 -4.40
C LEU A 12 -5.67 -4.23 -4.36
N LEU A 13 -6.17 -3.85 -5.55
CA LEU A 13 -7.27 -2.91 -5.68
C LEU A 13 -8.62 -3.52 -5.27
N THR A 14 -8.89 -4.78 -5.65
CA THR A 14 -10.14 -5.46 -5.27
C THR A 14 -10.19 -5.70 -3.76
N THR A 15 -9.08 -6.10 -3.12
CA THR A 15 -9.04 -6.29 -1.66
C THR A 15 -9.17 -4.95 -0.93
N ALA A 16 -8.49 -3.90 -1.40
CA ALA A 16 -8.65 -2.58 -0.80
C ALA A 16 -10.10 -2.07 -0.93
N ALA A 17 -10.70 -2.21 -2.12
CA ALA A 17 -12.09 -1.83 -2.35
C ALA A 17 -13.08 -2.57 -1.45
N SER A 18 -12.89 -3.88 -1.22
CA SER A 18 -13.75 -4.67 -0.34
C SER A 18 -13.62 -4.30 1.14
N HIS A 19 -12.53 -3.64 1.54
CA HIS A 19 -12.35 -3.11 2.89
C HIS A 19 -12.71 -1.63 3.00
N LEU A 20 -12.91 -0.95 1.87
CA LEU A 20 -13.54 0.38 1.81
C LEU A 20 -15.07 0.29 1.83
N ALA A 21 -15.66 -0.80 1.34
CA ALA A 21 -17.10 -1.05 1.33
C ALA A 21 -17.39 -2.32 2.16
N PRO A 22 -17.91 -2.26 3.42
CA PRO A 22 -19.17 -1.57 3.78
C PRO A 22 -19.31 -0.95 5.21
N SER A 23 -20.36 -0.11 5.35
CA SER A 23 -21.09 0.45 6.51
C SER A 23 -20.40 1.48 7.45
N PRO A 24 -21.12 2.53 7.92
CA PRO A 24 -20.55 3.58 8.73
C PRO A 24 -20.29 3.05 10.14
N SER A 25 -19.07 2.64 10.41
CA SER A 25 -18.55 2.79 11.77
C SER A 25 -18.49 4.29 12.03
N GLU A 26 -19.57 4.84 12.58
CA GLU A 26 -19.61 6.21 13.07
C GLU A 26 -18.37 6.42 13.95
N GLY A 27 -17.54 7.41 13.58
CA GLY A 27 -16.32 7.74 14.31
C GLY A 27 -14.99 7.37 13.63
N VAL A 28 -14.96 6.58 12.54
CA VAL A 28 -13.69 6.30 11.83
C VAL A 28 -13.42 7.35 10.74
N SER A 29 -12.31 8.08 10.87
CA SER A 29 -11.91 9.09 9.89
C SER A 29 -11.76 8.47 8.49
N PRO A 30 -12.08 9.21 7.41
CA PRO A 30 -11.85 8.74 6.04
C PRO A 30 -10.41 8.27 5.82
N ARG A 31 -9.45 8.98 6.44
CA ARG A 31 -8.04 8.65 6.37
C ARG A 31 -7.72 7.29 6.99
N ALA A 32 -8.21 7.01 8.19
CA ALA A 32 -8.02 5.73 8.85
C ALA A 32 -8.64 4.57 8.05
N ARG A 33 -9.80 4.81 7.39
CA ARG A 33 -10.41 3.82 6.48
C ARG A 33 -9.52 3.53 5.27
N TRP A 34 -8.96 4.56 4.64
CA TRP A 34 -8.03 4.39 3.53
C TRP A 34 -6.75 3.67 3.96
N ALA A 35 -6.20 4.01 5.12
CA ALA A 35 -5.02 3.35 5.68
C ALA A 35 -5.25 1.85 5.89
N TRP A 36 -6.36 1.51 6.55
CA TRP A 36 -6.78 0.13 6.75
C TRP A 36 -6.95 -0.63 5.43
N ALA A 37 -7.68 -0.06 4.48
CA ALA A 37 -7.96 -0.70 3.21
C ALA A 37 -6.70 -0.94 2.37
N LEU A 38 -5.81 0.06 2.28
CA LEU A 38 -4.55 -0.06 1.54
C LEU A 38 -3.64 -1.10 2.19
N ARG A 39 -3.55 -1.12 3.52
CA ARG A 39 -2.81 -2.13 4.27
C ARG A 39 -3.32 -3.55 3.95
N LYS A 40 -4.64 -3.75 3.93
CA LYS A 40 -5.23 -5.04 3.55
C LYS A 40 -4.95 -5.44 2.11
N GLY A 41 -4.96 -4.48 1.19
CA GLY A 41 -4.55 -4.71 -0.19
C GLY A 41 -3.09 -5.17 -0.31
N VAL A 42 -2.16 -4.50 0.37
CA VAL A 42 -0.73 -4.86 0.33
C VAL A 42 -0.45 -6.22 1.01
N GLU A 43 -1.11 -6.50 2.14
CA GLU A 43 -1.06 -7.82 2.77
C GLU A 43 -1.52 -8.94 1.81
N ALA A 44 -2.58 -8.69 1.03
CA ALA A 44 -3.06 -9.64 0.04
C ALA A 44 -2.06 -9.85 -1.10
N VAL A 45 -1.39 -8.80 -1.59
CA VAL A 45 -0.32 -8.93 -2.60
C VAL A 45 0.79 -9.86 -2.09
N GLY A 46 1.24 -9.68 -0.84
CA GLY A 46 2.25 -10.56 -0.24
C GLY A 46 1.75 -12.00 -0.10
N LYS A 47 0.52 -12.19 0.38
CA LYS A 47 -0.09 -13.50 0.57
C LYS A 47 -0.22 -14.29 -0.74
N TYR A 48 -0.76 -13.66 -1.79
CA TYR A 48 -1.05 -14.34 -3.06
C TYR A 48 0.14 -14.33 -4.03
N GLY A 49 1.02 -13.34 -3.93
CA GLY A 49 2.26 -13.27 -4.71
C GLY A 49 3.41 -14.11 -4.13
N GLY A 50 3.31 -14.55 -2.88
CA GLY A 50 4.34 -15.35 -2.21
C GLY A 50 5.61 -14.58 -1.84
N ALA A 51 5.59 -13.26 -1.96
CA ALA A 51 6.73 -12.38 -1.71
C ALA A 51 6.61 -11.64 -0.38
N ARG A 52 7.75 -11.14 0.10
CA ARG A 52 7.93 -10.36 1.33
C ARG A 52 8.76 -9.12 1.03
N ALA A 53 8.88 -8.22 2.02
CA ALA A 53 9.82 -7.11 1.94
C ALA A 53 11.26 -7.65 1.78
N GLY A 54 12.01 -7.10 0.85
CA GLY A 54 13.37 -7.50 0.50
C GLY A 54 13.47 -8.47 -0.68
N ASP A 55 12.36 -9.06 -1.14
CA ASP A 55 12.36 -10.02 -2.25
C ASP A 55 12.45 -9.36 -3.64
N ARG A 56 12.77 -8.07 -3.70
CA ARG A 56 12.90 -7.29 -4.94
C ARG A 56 11.60 -7.29 -5.77
N THR A 57 10.48 -6.97 -5.12
CA THR A 57 9.15 -6.94 -5.73
C THR A 57 8.45 -5.59 -5.53
N MET A 58 7.22 -5.45 -6.03
CA MET A 58 6.40 -4.26 -5.77
C MET A 58 6.12 -4.02 -4.27
N LEU A 59 6.25 -5.05 -3.42
CA LEU A 59 6.08 -4.90 -1.97
C LEU A 59 7.12 -3.96 -1.38
N ASP A 60 8.32 -3.90 -1.95
CA ASP A 60 9.38 -3.00 -1.50
C ASP A 60 9.02 -1.52 -1.69
N ALA A 61 8.10 -1.21 -2.61
CA ALA A 61 7.55 0.13 -2.79
C ALA A 61 6.23 0.33 -2.03
N LEU A 62 5.35 -0.68 -2.04
CA LEU A 62 4.01 -0.58 -1.46
C LEU A 62 4.03 -0.52 0.07
N LEU A 63 4.91 -1.29 0.73
CA LEU A 63 4.99 -1.32 2.19
C LEU A 63 5.44 0.03 2.77
N PRO A 64 6.53 0.67 2.29
CA PRO A 64 6.90 2.02 2.74
C PRO A 64 5.81 3.07 2.50
N ALA A 65 5.08 2.98 1.38
CA ALA A 65 4.00 3.91 1.08
C ALA A 65 2.85 3.83 2.11
N VAL A 66 2.47 2.62 2.51
CA VAL A 66 1.43 2.40 3.53
C VAL A 66 1.94 2.79 4.92
N GLU A 67 3.21 2.52 5.24
CA GLU A 67 3.82 2.95 6.50
C GLU A 67 3.84 4.48 6.64
N ALA A 68 4.11 5.22 5.56
CA ALA A 68 4.02 6.68 5.55
C ALA A 68 2.60 7.19 5.82
N LEU A 69 1.57 6.45 5.38
CA LEU A 69 0.17 6.78 5.65
C LEU A 69 -0.20 6.57 7.12
N ASP A 70 0.26 5.47 7.71
CA ASP A 70 -0.03 5.10 9.10
C ASP A 70 0.72 5.97 10.12
N THR A 71 1.92 6.45 9.77
CA THR A 71 2.78 7.23 10.67
C THR A 71 2.54 8.73 10.61
N ALA A 72 1.93 9.23 9.52
CA ALA A 72 1.72 10.67 9.38
C ALA A 72 0.70 11.21 10.40
N GLY A 73 0.96 12.39 10.97
CA GLY A 73 0.04 13.00 11.95
C GLY A 73 -1.29 13.47 11.34
N ASP A 74 -2.36 13.50 12.12
CA ASP A 74 -3.73 13.84 11.64
C ASP A 74 -3.85 15.26 11.06
N ALA A 75 -3.00 16.19 11.49
CA ALA A 75 -2.95 17.56 10.99
C ALA A 75 -2.30 17.69 9.59
N LEU A 76 -1.68 16.62 9.07
CA LEU A 76 -1.02 16.66 7.77
C LEU A 76 -2.07 16.73 6.65
N GLY A 77 -2.03 17.81 5.87
CA GLY A 77 -2.92 17.97 4.73
C GLY A 77 -2.75 16.87 3.68
N LEU A 78 -3.85 16.52 2.99
CA LEU A 78 -3.89 15.42 2.02
C LEU A 78 -2.77 15.47 0.98
N ARG A 79 -2.44 16.66 0.44
CA ARG A 79 -1.36 16.81 -0.55
C ARG A 79 0.00 16.39 0.02
N ALA A 80 0.34 16.87 1.22
CA ALA A 80 1.61 16.56 1.87
C ALA A 80 1.69 15.08 2.26
N LEU A 81 0.57 14.50 2.69
CA LEU A 81 0.45 13.08 2.95
C LEU A 81 0.71 12.24 1.69
N LEU A 82 0.06 12.55 0.57
CA LEU A 82 0.26 11.84 -0.70
C LEU A 82 1.70 12.00 -1.22
N GLN A 83 2.32 13.16 -1.03
CA GLN A 83 3.74 13.37 -1.35
C GLN A 83 4.66 12.51 -0.49
N ALA A 84 4.39 12.41 0.82
CA ALA A 84 5.16 11.54 1.72
C ALA A 84 5.02 10.06 1.34
N MET A 85 3.80 9.60 1.03
CA MET A 85 3.55 8.24 0.55
C MET A 85 4.30 7.95 -0.76
N ALA A 86 4.25 8.88 -1.72
CA ALA A 86 4.93 8.73 -3.01
C ALA A 86 6.47 8.72 -2.84
N ALA A 87 7.01 9.58 -1.98
CA ALA A 87 8.45 9.60 -1.69
C ALA A 87 8.92 8.31 -1.02
N ALA A 88 8.14 7.77 -0.08
CA ALA A 88 8.42 6.49 0.56
C ALA A 88 8.39 5.34 -0.45
N ALA A 89 7.39 5.33 -1.35
CA ALA A 89 7.29 4.35 -2.43
C ALA A 89 8.50 4.40 -3.38
N ASP A 90 8.91 5.60 -3.81
CA ASP A 90 10.07 5.80 -4.69
C ASP A 90 11.37 5.36 -4.00
N PHE A 91 11.55 5.70 -2.72
CA PHE A 91 12.69 5.23 -1.94
C PHE A 91 12.75 3.70 -1.89
N GLY A 92 11.64 3.05 -1.56
CA GLY A 92 11.52 1.60 -1.53
C GLY A 92 11.82 0.95 -2.88
N ALA A 93 11.22 1.46 -3.95
CA ALA A 93 11.45 1.01 -5.32
C ALA A 93 12.92 1.13 -5.73
N ARG A 94 13.58 2.26 -5.45
CA ARG A 94 15.00 2.47 -5.81
C ARG A 94 15.93 1.50 -5.09
N ARG A 95 15.63 1.14 -3.84
CA ARG A 95 16.45 0.19 -3.08
C ARG A 95 16.45 -1.22 -3.66
N THR A 96 15.45 -1.58 -4.47
CA THR A 96 15.42 -2.87 -5.17
C THR A 96 16.60 -3.07 -6.12
N ALA A 97 17.24 -1.98 -6.60
CA ALA A 97 18.37 -2.05 -7.52
C ALA A 97 19.57 -2.83 -6.94
N GLY A 98 19.75 -2.80 -5.62
CA GLY A 98 20.83 -3.52 -4.93
C GLY A 98 20.43 -4.90 -4.39
N MET A 99 19.18 -5.33 -4.57
CA MET A 99 18.67 -6.59 -4.01
C MET A 99 18.93 -7.77 -4.94
N LYS A 100 19.15 -8.94 -4.33
CA LYS A 100 19.07 -10.21 -5.06
C LYS A 100 17.58 -10.60 -5.17
N ALA A 101 17.18 -11.00 -6.37
CA ALA A 101 15.87 -11.62 -6.60
C ALA A 101 15.93 -13.11 -6.25
#